data_AF-A0A139X0Z9-F1
#
_entry.id   AF-A0A139X0Z9-F1
#
_cell.length_a   1.000
_cell.length_b   1.000
_cell.length_c   1.000
_cell.angle_alpha   90.00
_cell.angle_beta   90.00
_cell.angle_gamma   90.00
#
_symmetry.space_group_name_H-M   'P 1'
#
loop_
_entity.id
_entity.type
_entity.pdbx_description
1 polymer ?
#
loop_
_entity_poly.entity_id
_entity_poly.type
_entity_poly.pdbx_seq_one_letter_code
_entity_poly.pdbx_strand_id
1 'polypeptide(L)'
;MTNNKNITILRLYLWLIGSSLFVQGMVSMVVTTANLHLPTLIHKLIITDPLHSFIHICWGLGISLLLARRISKPRLVRLALSYGVFILILGFTGTFIHHPFGMQLGRGENVFHFLSSSVALILGIRVMKEL
;
A
#
# COMPACT_ATOMS: atom_id res chain seq x y z
N MET A 1 25.54 -11.10 11.84
CA MET A 1 25.02 -11.93 10.73
C MET A 1 23.60 -11.47 10.41
N THR A 2 23.39 -10.88 9.25
CA THR A 2 22.04 -10.53 8.77
C THR A 2 21.19 -11.77 8.64
N ASN A 3 19.98 -11.75 9.20
CA ASN A 3 19.10 -12.89 9.11
C ASN A 3 18.43 -12.86 7.72
N ASN A 4 18.94 -13.66 6.79
CA ASN A 4 18.39 -13.76 5.42
C ASN A 4 16.87 -14.01 5.42
N LYS A 5 16.33 -14.64 6.48
CA LYS A 5 14.89 -14.83 6.67
C LYS A 5 14.13 -13.50 6.75
N ASN A 6 14.62 -12.51 7.49
CA ASN A 6 13.93 -11.22 7.68
C ASN A 6 13.88 -10.41 6.38
N ILE A 7 14.96 -10.46 5.58
CA ILE A 7 15.00 -9.83 4.25
C ILE A 7 14.00 -10.52 3.31
N THR A 8 13.95 -11.85 3.32
CA THR A 8 13.00 -12.62 2.51
C THR A 8 11.55 -12.32 2.90
N ILE A 9 11.24 -12.27 4.20
CA ILE A 9 9.91 -11.91 4.71
C ILE A 9 9.52 -10.51 4.26
N LEU A 10 10.41 -9.52 4.42
CA LEU A 10 10.13 -8.14 3.99
C LEU A 10 9.90 -8.07 2.48
N ARG A 11 10.70 -8.76 1.69
CA ARG A 11 10.56 -8.79 0.21
C ARG A 11 9.25 -9.44 -0.21
N LEU A 12 8.87 -10.57 0.40
CA LEU A 12 7.61 -11.24 0.13
C LEU A 12 6.43 -10.34 0.49
N TYR A 13 6.49 -9.71 1.67
CA TYR A 13 5.48 -8.76 2.12
C TYR A 13 5.30 -7.61 1.13
N LEU A 14 6.39 -6.97 0.69
CA LEU A 14 6.34 -5.88 -0.27
C LEU A 14 5.84 -6.34 -1.65
N TRP A 15 6.13 -7.56 -2.07
CA TRP A 15 5.53 -8.13 -3.29
C TRP A 15 4.01 -8.26 -3.15
N LEU A 16 3.54 -8.86 -2.05
CA LEU A 16 2.11 -9.03 -1.79
C LEU A 16 1.38 -7.69 -1.77
N ILE A 17 1.92 -6.71 -1.04
CA ILE A 17 1.36 -5.36 -0.96
C ILE A 17 1.42 -4.66 -2.32
N GLY A 18 2.57 -4.65 -2.99
CA GLY A 18 2.74 -3.98 -4.27
C GLY A 18 1.77 -4.51 -5.32
N SER A 19 1.64 -5.83 -5.46
CA SER A 19 0.70 -6.45 -6.38
C SER A 19 -0.76 -6.19 -5.98
N SER A 20 -1.09 -6.26 -4.70
CA SER A 20 -2.46 -6.03 -4.22
C SER A 20 -2.91 -4.59 -4.47
N LEU A 21 -2.06 -3.60 -4.17
CA LEU A 21 -2.35 -2.19 -4.42
C LEU A 21 -2.57 -1.92 -5.91
N PHE A 22 -1.69 -2.47 -6.75
CA PHE A 22 -1.80 -2.29 -8.20
C PHE A 22 -3.11 -2.88 -8.74
N VAL A 23 -3.41 -4.13 -8.40
CA VAL A 23 -4.63 -4.82 -8.84
C VAL A 23 -5.87 -4.10 -8.29
N GLN A 24 -5.91 -3.79 -7.00
CA GLN A 24 -7.03 -3.11 -6.38
C GLN A 24 -7.27 -1.74 -7.03
N GLY A 25 -6.23 -0.93 -7.23
CA GLY A 25 -6.36 0.39 -7.85
C GLY A 25 -6.83 0.30 -9.31
N MET A 26 -6.30 -0.65 -10.09
CA MET A 26 -6.74 -0.89 -11.47
C MET A 26 -8.21 -1.33 -11.55
N VAL A 27 -8.60 -2.32 -10.74
CA VAL A 27 -9.99 -2.81 -10.68
C VAL A 27 -10.92 -1.68 -10.26
N SER A 28 -10.53 -0.90 -9.26
CA SER A 28 -11.34 0.22 -8.76
C SER A 28 -11.53 1.30 -9.82
N MET A 29 -10.48 1.66 -10.55
CA MET A 29 -10.57 2.61 -11.66
C MET A 29 -11.53 2.09 -12.74
N VAL A 30 -11.41 0.82 -13.15
CA VAL A 30 -12.29 0.21 -14.17
C VAL A 30 -13.74 0.22 -13.70
N VAL A 31 -14.01 -0.21 -12.46
CA VAL A 31 -15.36 -0.25 -11.88
C VAL A 31 -15.99 1.14 -11.86
N THR A 32 -15.25 2.15 -11.40
CA THR A 32 -15.73 3.53 -11.31
C THR A 32 -15.95 4.14 -12.70
N THR A 33 -15.02 3.97 -13.64
CA THR A 33 -15.14 4.50 -15.01
C THR A 33 -16.26 3.82 -15.81
N ALA A 34 -16.44 2.51 -15.64
CA ALA A 34 -17.50 1.75 -16.31
C ALA A 34 -18.84 1.77 -15.57
N ASN A 35 -18.93 2.49 -14.44
CA ASN A 35 -20.12 2.61 -13.58
C ASN A 35 -20.73 1.24 -13.22
N LEU A 36 -19.87 0.27 -12.89
CA LEU A 36 -20.28 -1.09 -12.56
C LEU A 36 -20.87 -1.17 -11.16
N HIS A 37 -22.02 -1.82 -11.04
CA HIS A 37 -22.66 -2.07 -9.75
C HIS A 37 -22.13 -3.37 -9.16
N LEU A 38 -21.43 -3.26 -8.03
CA LEU A 38 -20.87 -4.41 -7.33
C LEU A 38 -21.69 -4.74 -6.07
N PRO A 39 -21.74 -6.02 -5.67
CA PRO A 39 -22.28 -6.42 -4.38
C PRO A 39 -21.65 -5.61 -3.24
N THR A 40 -22.43 -5.24 -2.23
CA THR A 40 -22.01 -4.35 -1.13
C THR A 40 -20.74 -4.80 -0.42
N LEU A 41 -20.51 -6.11 -0.31
CA LEU A 41 -19.30 -6.66 0.30
C LEU A 41 -18.05 -6.31 -0.50
N ILE A 42 -18.12 -6.44 -1.83
CA ILE A 42 -17.03 -6.13 -2.74
C ILE A 42 -16.85 -4.62 -2.83
N HIS A 43 -17.94 -3.86 -2.81
CA HIS A 43 -17.91 -2.39 -2.83
C HIS A 43 -17.08 -1.80 -1.68
N LYS A 44 -17.05 -2.44 -0.50
CA LYS A 44 -16.21 -2.02 0.64
C LYS A 44 -14.71 -2.24 0.43
N LEU A 45 -14.32 -3.04 -0.55
CA LEU A 45 -12.93 -3.34 -0.90
C LEU A 45 -12.45 -2.52 -2.11
N ILE A 46 -13.38 -1.88 -2.81
CA ILE A 46 -13.12 -1.06 -4.00
C ILE A 46 -12.94 0.39 -3.58
N ILE A 47 -12.00 1.05 -4.24
CA ILE A 47 -11.71 2.46 -4.05
C ILE A 47 -12.59 3.26 -4.98
N THR A 48 -13.65 3.84 -4.44
CA THR A 48 -14.61 4.59 -5.27
C THR A 48 -14.04 5.92 -5.75
N ASP A 49 -12.99 6.42 -5.09
CA ASP A 49 -12.31 7.66 -5.43
C ASP A 49 -11.22 7.45 -6.51
N PRO A 50 -11.28 8.15 -7.67
CA PRO A 50 -10.28 7.99 -8.73
C PRO A 50 -8.86 8.40 -8.33
N LEU A 51 -8.71 9.44 -7.50
CA LEU A 51 -7.39 9.91 -7.07
C LEU A 51 -6.74 8.90 -6.11
N HIS A 52 -7.52 8.36 -5.18
CA HIS A 52 -7.05 7.30 -4.28
C HIS A 52 -6.71 6.01 -5.05
N SER A 53 -7.53 5.64 -6.04
CA SER A 53 -7.22 4.52 -6.94
C SER A 53 -5.89 4.73 -7.67
N PHE A 54 -5.64 5.95 -8.16
CA PHE A 54 -4.40 6.31 -8.84
C PHE A 54 -3.18 6.23 -7.91
N ILE A 55 -3.31 6.64 -6.64
CA ILE A 55 -2.26 6.49 -5.62
C ILE A 55 -1.90 5.01 -5.42
N HIS A 56 -2.90 4.13 -5.35
CA HIS A 56 -2.69 2.68 -5.21
C HIS A 56 -1.98 2.09 -6.43
N ILE A 57 -2.37 2.49 -7.65
CA ILE A 57 -1.70 2.09 -8.89
C ILE A 57 -0.22 2.52 -8.86
N CYS A 58 0.05 3.79 -8.55
CA CYS A 58 1.40 4.34 -8.53
C CYS A 58 2.30 3.61 -7.51
N TRP A 59 1.83 3.42 -6.28
CA TRP A 59 2.58 2.68 -5.27
C TRP A 59 2.76 1.22 -5.63
N GLY A 60 1.70 0.56 -6.08
CA GLY A 60 1.74 -0.86 -6.42
C GLY A 60 2.71 -1.15 -7.56
N LEU A 61 2.66 -0.33 -8.61
CA LEU A 61 3.58 -0.41 -9.74
C LEU A 61 5.03 -0.08 -9.30
N GLY A 62 5.22 1.02 -8.56
CA GLY A 62 6.54 1.45 -8.10
C GLY A 62 7.24 0.40 -7.23
N ILE A 63 6.53 -0.16 -6.25
CA ILE A 63 7.05 -1.25 -5.41
C ILE A 63 7.42 -2.46 -6.28
N SER A 64 6.50 -2.92 -7.12
CA SER A 64 6.69 -4.11 -7.95
C SER A 64 7.89 -3.98 -8.90
N LEU A 65 8.02 -2.83 -9.57
CA LEU A 65 9.15 -2.55 -10.48
C LEU A 65 10.49 -2.51 -9.76
N LEU A 66 10.54 -1.88 -8.58
CA LEU A 66 11.77 -1.83 -7.78
C LEU A 66 12.17 -3.22 -7.26
N LEU A 67 11.20 -4.05 -6.85
CA LEU A 67 11.49 -5.43 -6.44
C LEU A 67 11.94 -6.31 -7.61
N ALA A 68 11.32 -6.17 -8.79
CA ALA A 68 11.73 -6.87 -10.01
C ALA A 68 13.18 -6.55 -10.40
N ARG A 69 13.63 -5.30 -10.18
CA ARG A 69 15.02 -4.85 -10.39
C ARG A 69 16.01 -5.31 -9.32
N ARG A 70 15.59 -6.17 -8.39
CA ARG A 70 16.45 -6.75 -7.33
C ARG A 70 17.23 -5.69 -6.54
N ILE A 71 16.56 -4.63 -6.09
CA ILE A 71 17.17 -3.55 -5.29
C ILE A 71 17.96 -4.07 -4.08
N SER A 72 19.02 -3.33 -3.74
CA SER A 72 19.90 -3.59 -2.60
C SER A 72 19.16 -3.51 -1.26
N LYS A 73 19.72 -4.15 -0.23
CA LYS A 73 19.14 -4.19 1.13
C LYS A 73 18.80 -2.80 1.69
N PRO A 74 19.67 -1.77 1.62
CA PRO A 74 19.31 -0.43 2.11
C PRO A 74 18.17 0.23 1.32
N ARG A 75 18.06 -0.04 0.02
CA ARG A 75 16.95 0.45 -0.80
C ARG A 75 15.64 -0.26 -0.46
N LEU A 76 15.69 -1.55 -0.15
CA LEU A 76 14.52 -2.33 0.27
C LEU A 76 13.94 -1.79 1.60
N VAL A 77 14.83 -1.50 2.57
CA VAL A 77 14.44 -0.88 3.85
C VAL A 77 13.82 0.49 3.61
N ARG A 78 14.46 1.36 2.82
CA ARG A 78 13.91 2.69 2.49
C ARG A 78 12.53 2.59 1.84
N LEU A 79 12.36 1.68 0.88
CA LEU A 79 11.07 1.46 0.22
C LEU A 79 9.97 1.09 1.25
N ALA A 80 10.26 0.15 2.15
CA ALA A 80 9.31 -0.27 3.18
C ALA A 80 8.91 0.87 4.13
N LEU A 81 9.90 1.64 4.59
CA LEU A 81 9.66 2.74 5.52
C LEU A 81 8.93 3.90 4.85
N SER A 82 9.33 4.30 3.65
CA SER A 82 8.66 5.37 2.89
C SER A 82 7.22 5.01 2.58
N TYR A 83 6.96 3.78 2.12
CA TYR A 83 5.61 3.27 1.93
C TYR A 83 4.81 3.29 3.24
N GLY A 84 5.38 2.74 4.31
CA GLY A 84 4.72 2.65 5.61
C GLY A 84 4.34 4.03 6.16
N VAL A 85 5.26 4.99 6.17
CA VAL A 85 4.98 6.36 6.64
C VAL A 85 3.91 7.03 5.77
N PHE A 86 4.03 6.95 4.44
CA PHE A 86 3.08 7.60 3.54
C PHE A 86 1.66 7.07 3.75
N ILE A 87 1.49 5.74 3.78
CA ILE A 87 0.17 5.12 3.95
C ILE A 87 -0.38 5.34 5.36
N LEU A 88 0.48 5.38 6.38
CA LEU A 88 0.05 5.70 7.74
C LEU A 88 -0.52 7.12 7.80
N ILE A 89 0.19 8.10 7.22
CA ILE A 89 -0.28 9.49 7.14
C ILE A 89 -1.62 9.54 6.40
N LEU A 90 -1.75 8.83 5.27
CA LEU A 90 -3.00 8.77 4.52
C LEU A 90 -4.16 8.17 5.34
N GLY A 91 -3.91 7.13 6.13
CA GLY A 91 -4.89 6.55 7.05
C GLY A 91 -5.31 7.52 8.16
N PHE A 92 -4.36 8.26 8.73
CA PHE A 92 -4.64 9.31 9.71
C PHE A 92 -5.47 10.43 9.08
N THR A 93 -5.04 11.00 7.96
CA THR A 93 -5.78 12.09 7.31
C THR A 93 -7.18 11.65 6.88
N GLY A 94 -7.33 10.44 6.34
CA GLY A 94 -8.64 9.85 6.02
C GLY A 94 -9.55 9.59 7.20
N THR A 95 -9.00 9.51 8.42
CA THR A 95 -9.77 9.31 9.64
C THR A 95 -10.25 10.64 10.23
N PHE A 96 -9.41 11.67 10.17
CA PHE A 96 -9.64 12.93 10.89
C PHE A 96 -10.13 14.08 10.00
N ILE A 97 -9.91 14.00 8.69
CA ILE A 97 -10.25 15.07 7.75
C ILE A 97 -11.33 14.56 6.81
N HIS A 98 -12.40 15.33 6.66
CA HIS A 98 -13.42 15.06 5.66
C HIS A 98 -12.86 15.39 4.27
N HIS A 99 -12.77 14.40 3.40
CA HIS A 99 -12.16 14.48 2.06
C HIS A 99 -10.73 15.04 2.00
N PRO A 100 -9.72 14.38 2.60
CA PRO A 100 -8.35 14.89 2.58
C PRO A 100 -7.82 14.99 1.14
N PHE A 101 -7.32 16.17 0.78
CA PHE A 101 -6.88 16.48 -0.59
C PHE A 101 -7.96 16.23 -1.67
N GLY A 102 -9.24 16.31 -1.30
CA GLY A 102 -10.38 16.04 -2.17
C GLY A 102 -10.72 14.56 -2.35
N MET A 103 -10.00 13.64 -1.69
CA MET A 103 -10.23 12.19 -1.81
C MET A 103 -11.33 11.69 -0.87
N GLN A 104 -12.24 10.86 -1.34
CA GLN A 104 -13.12 10.09 -0.47
C GLN A 104 -12.41 8.85 0.08
N LEU A 105 -12.15 8.82 1.39
CA LEU A 105 -11.56 7.67 2.09
C LEU A 105 -12.58 7.03 3.03
N GLY A 106 -12.92 5.77 2.76
CA GLY A 106 -13.85 4.96 3.53
C GLY A 106 -13.21 4.35 4.78
N ARG A 107 -14.05 3.98 5.77
CA ARG A 107 -13.59 3.35 7.02
C ARG A 107 -12.81 2.05 6.79
N GLY A 108 -13.27 1.21 5.86
CA GLY A 108 -12.59 -0.05 5.54
C GLY A 108 -11.20 0.16 4.95
N GLU A 109 -11.05 1.20 4.13
CA GLU A 109 -9.78 1.57 3.50
C GLU A 109 -8.80 2.12 4.54
N ASN A 110 -9.28 2.91 5.51
CA ASN A 110 -8.43 3.37 6.61
C ASN A 110 -7.92 2.21 7.47
N VAL A 111 -8.73 1.18 7.73
CA VAL A 111 -8.25 -0.04 8.42
C VAL A 111 -7.12 -0.70 7.62
N PHE A 112 -7.26 -0.83 6.31
CA PHE A 112 -6.22 -1.34 5.44
C PHE A 112 -4.95 -0.46 5.49
N HIS A 113 -5.08 0.87 5.46
CA HIS A 113 -3.96 1.79 5.57
C HIS A 113 -3.20 1.59 6.89
N PHE A 114 -3.89 1.52 8.02
CA PHE A 114 -3.24 1.33 9.32
C PHE A 114 -2.54 -0.04 9.43
N LEU A 115 -3.17 -1.12 8.96
CA LEU A 115 -2.57 -2.46 9.02
C LEU A 115 -1.35 -2.57 8.10
N SER A 116 -1.50 -2.20 6.83
CA SER A 116 -0.43 -2.32 5.84
C SER A 116 0.78 -1.44 6.18
N SER A 117 0.55 -0.21 6.66
CA SER A 117 1.64 0.65 7.10
C SER A 117 2.36 0.13 8.35
N SER A 118 1.62 -0.33 9.36
CA SER A 118 2.21 -0.84 10.61
C SER A 118 3.11 -2.05 10.35
N VAL A 119 2.64 -3.01 9.54
CA VAL A 119 3.46 -4.18 9.18
C VAL A 119 4.69 -3.78 8.37
N ALA A 120 4.54 -2.85 7.41
CA ALA A 120 5.67 -2.35 6.62
C ALA A 120 6.75 -1.69 7.49
N LEU A 121 6.35 -0.84 8.44
CA LEU A 121 7.24 -0.16 9.36
C LEU A 121 7.94 -1.14 10.28
N ILE A 122 7.22 -2.08 10.89
CA ILE A 122 7.80 -3.10 11.79
C ILE A 122 8.84 -3.94 11.06
N LEU A 123 8.51 -4.46 9.87
CA LEU A 123 9.44 -5.28 9.07
C LEU A 123 10.64 -4.46 8.58
N GLY A 124 10.41 -3.22 8.12
CA GLY A 124 11.44 -2.31 7.68
C GLY A 124 12.45 -1.98 8.80
N ILE A 125 11.95 -1.59 9.98
CA ILE A 125 12.78 -1.29 11.17
C ILE A 125 13.55 -2.53 11.60
N ARG A 126 12.93 -3.72 11.58
CA ARG A 126 13.59 -4.97 11.95
C ARG A 126 14.79 -5.25 11.05
N VAL A 127 14.63 -5.13 9.73
CA VAL A 127 15.74 -5.33 8.77
C VAL A 127 16.77 -4.20 8.84
N MET A 128 16.35 -2.98 9.15
CA MET A 128 17.22 -1.82 9.32
C MET A 128 18.21 -2.01 10.47
N LYS A 129 17.77 -2.56 11.60
CA LYS A 129 18.63 -2.86 12.77
C LYS A 129 19.74 -3.89 12.48
N GLU A 130 19.68 -4.56 11.33
CA GLU A 130 20.69 -5.52 10.88
C GLU A 130 21.61 -4.96 9.78
N LEU A 131 21.42 -3.71 9.37
CA LEU A 131 22.33 -3.03 8.43
C LEU A 131 23.63 -2.67 9.15
#